data_AF-A0A017TCX1-F1
#
_entry.id   AF-A0A017TCX1-F1
#
_cell.length_a   1.000
_cell.length_b   1.000
_cell.length_c   1.000
_cell.angle_alpha   90.00
_cell.angle_beta   90.00
_cell.angle_gamma   90.00
#
_symmetry.space_group_name_H-M   'P 1'
#
loop_
_entity.id
_entity.type
_entity.pdbx_description
1 polymer ?
#
loop_
_entity_poly.entity_id
_entity_poly.type
_entity_poly.pdbx_seq_one_letter_code
_entity_poly.pdbx_strand_id
1 'polypeptide(L)'
;MGLLADAVRAGGHDEPRWLRVPWSAAGVTVEIGAAPLSVTAPGLPRWLPVSWDETLEICSLLGWVPFAADLADAVHAAAELKLEPVTLVRTASDDTAKYMQALSTCRTYNDRMRAQIPCGFQGLIGSWGKHWILSNRNRHLHGRAGTTYGWHRANGSPIQGLGPDGKAPAHDAVWTDYSQLLVPLRRHCTDGDGQRRELLDVYTSRGLSRDVASRLTWK
;
A
#
# COMPACT_ATOMS: atom_id res chain seq x y z
N MET A 1 -13.14 -9.41 -1.49
CA MET A 1 -12.28 -10.57 -1.82
C MET A 1 -11.27 -10.70 -0.69
N GLY A 2 -11.01 -11.91 -0.16
CA GLY A 2 -10.20 -12.18 1.05
C GLY A 2 -8.85 -12.88 0.79
N LEU A 3 -8.50 -13.03 -0.49
CA LEU A 3 -7.58 -14.08 -0.94
C LEU A 3 -6.13 -13.85 -0.51
N LEU A 4 -5.70 -12.59 -0.38
CA LEU A 4 -4.33 -12.32 0.09
C LEU A 4 -4.22 -12.65 1.59
N ALA A 5 -5.20 -12.25 2.40
CA ALA A 5 -5.21 -12.56 3.82
C ALA A 5 -5.26 -14.08 4.05
N ASP A 6 -6.10 -14.80 3.30
CA ASP A 6 -6.15 -16.27 3.34
C ASP A 6 -4.80 -16.91 2.99
N ALA A 7 -4.15 -16.42 1.92
CA ALA A 7 -2.82 -16.89 1.53
C ALA A 7 -1.78 -16.60 2.62
N VAL A 8 -1.83 -15.43 3.26
CA VAL A 8 -0.93 -15.08 4.37
C VAL A 8 -1.12 -16.00 5.57
N ARG A 9 -2.37 -16.24 6.01
CA ARG A 9 -2.68 -17.17 7.10
C ARG A 9 -2.18 -18.59 6.82
N ALA A 10 -2.23 -19.01 5.56
CA ALA A 10 -1.76 -20.32 5.12
C ALA A 10 -0.24 -20.39 4.88
N GLY A 11 0.51 -19.28 5.05
CA GLY A 11 1.94 -19.20 4.71
C GLY A 11 2.24 -19.24 3.21
N GLY A 12 1.22 -19.05 2.35
CA GLY A 12 1.30 -19.07 0.89
C GLY A 12 1.74 -17.75 0.26
N HIS A 13 2.74 -17.07 0.83
CA HIS A 13 3.29 -15.82 0.33
C HIS A 13 4.82 -15.85 0.28
N ASP A 14 5.40 -15.03 -0.59
CA ASP A 14 6.86 -14.86 -0.67
C ASP A 14 7.35 -13.95 0.47
N GLU A 15 8.53 -14.26 1.04
CA GLU A 15 9.23 -13.32 1.92
C GLU A 15 9.61 -12.05 1.14
N PRO A 16 9.27 -10.85 1.63
CA PRO A 16 9.64 -9.63 0.93
C PRO A 16 11.15 -9.41 0.90
N ARG A 17 11.65 -8.96 -0.25
CA ARG A 17 12.97 -8.36 -0.32
C ARG A 17 12.91 -6.94 0.22
N TRP A 18 13.58 -6.70 1.35
CA TRP A 18 13.56 -5.42 2.05
C TRP A 18 14.59 -4.45 1.48
N LEU A 19 14.18 -3.20 1.26
CA LEU A 19 15.01 -2.08 0.82
C LEU A 19 14.94 -0.98 1.87
N ARG A 20 16.06 -0.29 2.07
CA ARG A 20 16.16 0.85 3.00
C ARG A 20 15.87 2.14 2.23
N VAL A 21 14.91 2.92 2.71
CA VAL A 21 14.51 4.18 2.07
C VAL A 21 14.65 5.33 3.08
N PRO A 22 15.50 6.32 2.80
CA PRO A 22 15.56 7.54 3.59
C PRO A 22 14.25 8.29 3.49
N TRP A 23 13.67 8.62 4.63
CA TRP A 23 12.50 9.50 4.75
C TRP A 23 12.92 10.79 5.44
N SER A 24 13.62 11.65 4.69
CA SER A 24 14.30 12.84 5.21
C SER A 24 13.38 13.79 5.96
N ALA A 25 12.12 13.93 5.51
CA ALA A 25 11.13 14.78 6.18
C ALA A 25 10.85 14.36 7.63
N ALA A 26 11.05 13.08 7.96
CA ALA A 26 10.88 12.51 9.28
C ALA A 26 12.21 12.23 10.00
N GLY A 27 13.35 12.43 9.34
CA GLY A 27 14.68 12.15 9.91
C GLY A 27 14.94 10.66 10.20
N VAL A 28 14.27 9.77 9.46
CA VAL A 28 14.39 8.31 9.64
C VAL A 28 14.65 7.58 8.33
N THR A 29 15.13 6.35 8.41
CA THR A 29 15.20 5.37 7.32
C THR A 29 14.22 4.25 7.60
N VAL A 30 13.31 3.98 6.66
CA VAL A 30 12.33 2.90 6.75
C VAL A 30 12.79 1.69 5.94
N GLU A 31 12.24 0.51 6.25
CA GLU A 31 12.41 -0.70 5.46
C GLU A 31 11.10 -1.06 4.75
N ILE A 32 11.15 -1.13 3.42
CA ILE A 32 10.01 -1.34 2.53
C ILE A 32 10.28 -2.55 1.63
N GLY A 33 9.25 -3.32 1.33
CA GLY A 33 9.34 -4.39 0.32
C GLY A 33 9.60 -3.80 -1.07
N ALA A 34 10.52 -4.41 -1.83
CA ALA A 34 10.83 -4.00 -3.20
C ALA A 34 9.64 -4.12 -4.18
N ALA A 35 8.65 -4.93 -3.82
CA ALA A 35 7.43 -5.18 -4.56
C ALA A 35 6.25 -5.42 -3.60
N PRO A 36 5.00 -5.38 -4.10
CA PRO A 36 3.85 -5.81 -3.34
C PRO A 36 3.98 -7.26 -2.88
N LEU A 37 3.32 -7.56 -1.75
CA LEU A 37 3.26 -8.90 -1.20
C LEU A 37 2.76 -9.87 -2.27
N SER A 38 3.58 -10.88 -2.56
CA SER A 38 3.31 -11.85 -3.61
C SER A 38 2.75 -13.14 -3.02
N VAL A 39 1.77 -13.74 -3.68
CA VAL A 39 1.27 -15.08 -3.34
C VAL A 39 1.98 -16.17 -4.15
N THR A 40 2.14 -17.34 -3.54
CA THR A 40 2.77 -18.53 -4.17
C THR A 40 1.76 -19.54 -4.70
N ALA A 41 0.47 -19.31 -4.47
CA ALA A 41 -0.60 -20.22 -4.86
C ALA A 41 -0.71 -20.38 -6.39
N PRO A 42 -0.59 -21.62 -6.93
CA PRO A 42 -0.74 -21.88 -8.36
C PRO A 42 -2.08 -21.38 -8.89
N GLY A 43 -2.04 -20.76 -10.07
CA GLY A 43 -3.25 -20.29 -10.72
C GLY A 43 -3.82 -18.99 -10.16
N LEU A 44 -3.24 -18.34 -9.15
CA LEU A 44 -3.59 -16.97 -8.77
C LEU A 44 -2.68 -15.93 -9.43
N PRO A 45 -3.15 -14.68 -9.64
CA PRO A 45 -2.26 -13.56 -9.91
C PRO A 45 -1.19 -13.42 -8.82
N ARG A 46 0.03 -13.02 -9.18
CA ARG A 46 1.14 -12.87 -8.22
C ARG A 46 0.83 -11.84 -7.14
N TRP A 47 0.26 -10.70 -7.53
CA TRP A 47 -0.19 -9.64 -6.64
C TRP A 47 -1.71 -9.62 -6.64
N LEU A 48 -2.28 -9.87 -5.47
CA LEU A 48 -3.70 -9.80 -5.22
C LEU A 48 -4.05 -8.44 -4.62
N PRO A 49 -5.19 -7.85 -5.02
CA PRO A 49 -5.64 -6.63 -4.38
C PRO A 49 -6.12 -6.93 -2.96
N VAL A 50 -6.05 -5.91 -2.12
CA VAL A 50 -6.49 -5.94 -0.72
C VAL A 50 -7.51 -4.85 -0.47
N SER A 51 -8.39 -5.10 0.48
CA SER A 51 -9.22 -4.10 1.15
C SER A 51 -8.47 -3.48 2.33
N TRP A 52 -9.09 -2.51 3.00
CA TRP A 52 -8.51 -1.92 4.20
C TRP A 52 -8.47 -2.91 5.36
N ASP A 53 -9.55 -3.66 5.58
CA ASP A 53 -9.62 -4.64 6.68
C ASP A 53 -8.55 -5.73 6.50
N GLU A 54 -8.36 -6.22 5.27
CA GLU A 54 -7.29 -7.17 4.97
C GLU A 54 -5.90 -6.56 5.14
N THR A 55 -5.72 -5.28 4.78
CA THR A 55 -4.45 -4.58 4.99
C THR A 55 -4.10 -4.55 6.47
N LEU A 56 -5.07 -4.20 7.32
CA LEU A 56 -4.86 -4.16 8.77
C LEU A 56 -4.55 -5.53 9.35
N GLU A 57 -5.29 -6.54 8.90
CA GLU A 57 -5.07 -7.92 9.33
C GLU A 57 -3.67 -8.42 8.93
N ILE A 58 -3.28 -8.29 7.66
CA ILE A 58 -1.98 -8.75 7.18
C ILE A 58 -0.86 -7.99 7.90
N CYS A 59 -1.01 -6.68 8.11
CA CYS A 59 -0.06 -5.90 8.89
C CYS A 59 0.05 -6.41 10.34
N SER A 60 -1.07 -6.79 10.97
CA SER A 60 -1.08 -7.38 12.30
C SER A 60 -0.33 -8.72 12.33
N LEU A 61 -0.66 -9.62 11.40
CA LEU A 61 -0.07 -10.97 11.31
C LEU A 61 1.44 -10.94 11.06
N LEU A 62 1.92 -9.99 10.27
CA LEU A 62 3.32 -9.94 9.82
C LEU A 62 4.17 -8.90 10.58
N GLY A 63 3.58 -8.18 11.55
CA GLY A 63 4.28 -7.13 12.29
C GLY A 63 4.68 -5.95 11.40
N TRP A 64 3.83 -5.59 10.44
CA TRP A 64 3.99 -4.47 9.52
C TRP A 64 3.03 -3.34 9.87
N VAL A 65 3.14 -2.21 9.16
CA VAL A 65 2.21 -1.09 9.28
C VAL A 65 1.81 -0.56 7.91
N PRO A 66 0.59 -0.03 7.72
CA PRO A 66 0.23 0.67 6.49
C PRO A 66 1.01 1.96 6.33
N PHE A 67 1.07 2.48 5.11
CA PHE A 67 1.76 3.72 4.79
C PHE A 67 1.06 4.95 5.38
N ALA A 68 1.82 6.03 5.58
CA ALA A 68 1.30 7.40 5.58
C ALA A 68 1.46 8.02 4.17
N ALA A 69 0.65 9.02 3.84
CA ALA A 69 0.67 9.65 2.51
C ALA A 69 2.05 10.24 2.17
N ASP A 70 2.65 10.97 3.10
CA ASP A 70 3.94 11.62 2.91
C ASP A 70 5.12 10.61 2.86
N LEU A 71 4.99 9.45 3.51
CA LEU A 71 5.90 8.34 3.30
C LEU A 71 5.75 7.72 1.89
N ALA A 72 4.52 7.56 1.40
CA ALA A 72 4.28 7.06 0.04
C ALA A 72 4.90 8.00 -1.01
N ASP A 73 4.81 9.31 -0.78
CA ASP A 73 5.48 10.31 -1.63
C ASP A 73 7.01 10.19 -1.56
N ALA A 74 7.57 10.03 -0.36
CA ALA A 74 9.02 9.86 -0.19
C ALA A 74 9.55 8.60 -0.88
N VAL A 75 8.83 7.49 -0.78
CA VAL A 75 9.15 6.23 -1.47
C VAL A 75 9.06 6.41 -2.98
N HIS A 76 8.01 7.07 -3.49
CA HIS A 76 7.90 7.35 -4.91
C HIS A 76 9.06 8.23 -5.40
N ALA A 77 9.42 9.29 -4.65
CA ALA A 77 10.53 10.16 -4.99
C ALA A 77 11.87 9.42 -5.04
N ALA A 78 12.12 8.55 -4.06
CA ALA A 78 13.34 7.74 -3.95
C ALA A 78 13.41 6.58 -4.95
N ALA A 79 12.31 6.23 -5.62
CA ALA A 79 12.27 5.09 -6.52
C ALA A 79 13.13 5.31 -7.78
N GLU A 80 13.98 4.32 -8.07
CA GLU A 80 14.81 4.22 -9.27
C GLU A 80 13.96 3.95 -10.52
N LEU A 81 12.90 3.15 -10.37
CA LEU A 81 11.90 2.91 -11.41
C LEU A 81 10.52 3.37 -10.93
N LYS A 82 9.84 4.18 -11.73
CA LYS A 82 8.49 4.67 -11.47
C LYS A 82 7.57 4.06 -12.52
N LEU A 83 6.65 3.19 -12.10
CA LEU A 83 5.72 2.54 -13.02
C LEU A 83 4.63 3.50 -13.46
N GLU A 84 4.32 3.46 -14.76
CA GLU A 84 3.22 4.22 -15.34
C GLU A 84 1.86 3.60 -14.96
N PRO A 85 0.83 4.44 -14.78
CA PRO A 85 -0.51 3.96 -14.48
C PRO A 85 -1.18 3.09 -15.53
N VAL A 86 -1.54 1.87 -15.13
CA VAL A 86 -2.34 0.87 -15.85
C VAL A 86 -3.85 1.03 -15.58
N THR A 87 -4.45 2.07 -16.13
CA THR A 87 -5.90 2.29 -16.02
C THR A 87 -6.69 1.30 -16.87
N LEU A 88 -7.31 0.29 -16.24
CA LEU A 88 -8.18 -0.72 -16.89
C LEU A 88 -9.67 -0.33 -16.92
N VAL A 89 -10.04 0.67 -16.13
CA VAL A 89 -11.39 1.25 -16.06
C VAL A 89 -11.23 2.75 -16.15
N ARG A 90 -11.71 3.35 -17.23
CA ARG A 90 -11.62 4.79 -17.50
C ARG A 90 -12.89 5.52 -17.09
N THR A 91 -14.04 4.87 -17.25
CA THR A 91 -15.34 5.40 -16.85
C THR A 91 -16.17 4.37 -16.10
N ALA A 92 -17.13 4.83 -15.29
CA ALA A 92 -18.07 3.95 -14.59
C ALA A 92 -18.99 3.17 -15.55
N SER A 93 -19.12 3.64 -16.81
CA SER A 93 -19.85 2.96 -17.88
C SER A 93 -19.04 1.90 -18.61
N ASP A 94 -17.73 1.78 -18.36
CA ASP A 94 -16.92 0.74 -18.98
C ASP A 94 -17.39 -0.64 -18.47
N ASP A 95 -17.56 -1.62 -19.36
CA ASP A 95 -17.97 -2.96 -18.94
C ASP A 95 -16.98 -3.59 -17.95
N THR A 96 -15.70 -3.22 -18.01
CA THR A 96 -14.65 -3.63 -17.07
C THR A 96 -14.86 -3.08 -15.66
N ALA A 97 -15.64 -2.00 -15.47
CA ALA A 97 -15.97 -1.45 -14.15
C ALA A 97 -16.70 -2.48 -13.27
N LYS A 98 -17.53 -3.33 -13.86
CA LYS A 98 -18.25 -4.41 -13.16
C LYS A 98 -17.33 -5.54 -12.70
N TYR A 99 -16.15 -5.65 -13.30
CA TYR A 99 -15.19 -6.73 -13.10
C TYR A 99 -13.91 -6.28 -12.39
N MET A 100 -13.91 -5.14 -11.71
CA MET A 100 -12.73 -4.59 -11.02
C MET A 100 -12.13 -5.53 -9.97
N GLN A 101 -12.92 -6.46 -9.44
CA GLN A 101 -12.49 -7.45 -8.45
C GLN A 101 -12.24 -8.85 -9.06
N ALA A 102 -12.52 -9.03 -10.35
CA ALA A 102 -12.35 -10.33 -10.99
C ALA A 102 -10.87 -10.70 -11.08
N LEU A 103 -10.56 -11.98 -10.89
CA LEU A 103 -9.20 -12.49 -11.00
C LEU A 103 -8.61 -12.27 -12.40
N SER A 104 -9.43 -12.31 -13.45
CA SER A 104 -9.00 -11.99 -14.83
C SER A 104 -8.47 -10.55 -14.94
N THR A 105 -9.20 -9.59 -14.37
CA THR A 105 -8.77 -8.17 -14.32
C THR A 105 -7.48 -8.01 -13.53
N CYS A 106 -7.35 -8.72 -12.40
CA CYS A 106 -6.12 -8.71 -11.60
C CYS A 106 -4.93 -9.29 -12.39
N ARG A 107 -5.11 -10.38 -13.15
CA ARG A 107 -4.06 -10.91 -14.04
C ARG A 107 -3.65 -9.90 -15.09
N THR A 108 -4.61 -9.29 -15.80
CA THR A 108 -4.31 -8.26 -16.81
C THR A 108 -3.53 -7.09 -16.20
N TYR A 109 -3.88 -6.66 -15.00
CA TYR A 109 -3.14 -5.63 -14.29
C TYR A 109 -1.70 -6.08 -13.97
N ASN A 110 -1.55 -7.26 -13.39
CA ASN A 110 -0.25 -7.86 -13.04
C ASN A 110 0.66 -7.97 -14.27
N ASP A 111 0.14 -8.47 -15.39
CA ASP A 111 0.91 -8.66 -16.62
C ASP A 111 1.40 -7.32 -17.18
N ARG A 112 0.55 -6.29 -17.17
CA ARG A 112 0.92 -4.94 -17.63
C ARG A 112 1.91 -4.25 -16.69
N MET A 113 1.81 -4.47 -15.37
CA MET A 113 2.79 -3.98 -14.41
C MET A 113 4.15 -4.66 -14.61
N ARG A 114 4.16 -5.99 -14.79
CA ARG A 114 5.39 -6.76 -15.06
C ARG A 114 6.07 -6.36 -16.36
N ALA A 115 5.29 -6.08 -17.41
CA ALA A 115 5.84 -5.65 -18.71
C ALA A 115 6.61 -4.32 -18.65
N GLN A 116 6.37 -3.51 -17.63
CA GLN A 116 7.11 -2.24 -17.41
C GLN A 116 8.41 -2.43 -16.63
N ILE A 117 8.66 -3.61 -16.05
CA ILE A 117 9.82 -3.85 -15.20
C ILE A 117 10.94 -4.49 -16.04
N PRO A 118 12.10 -3.82 -16.18
CA PRO A 118 13.24 -4.41 -16.89
C PRO A 118 13.68 -5.74 -16.27
N CYS A 119 14.06 -6.70 -17.11
CA CYS A 119 14.57 -7.98 -16.64
C CYS A 119 15.76 -7.78 -15.69
N GLY A 120 15.77 -8.48 -14.55
CA GLY A 120 16.83 -8.38 -13.57
C GLY A 120 16.81 -7.11 -12.71
N PHE A 121 15.84 -6.21 -12.86
CA PHE A 121 15.76 -5.02 -12.02
C PHE A 121 15.64 -5.39 -10.53
N GLN A 122 16.52 -4.83 -9.70
CA GLN A 122 16.58 -5.05 -8.25
C GLN A 122 16.47 -3.75 -7.45
N GLY A 123 16.22 -2.60 -8.08
CA GLY A 123 16.09 -1.33 -7.37
C GLY A 123 14.75 -1.16 -6.65
N LEU A 124 14.55 0.03 -6.07
CA LEU A 124 13.25 0.45 -5.55
C LEU A 124 12.29 0.81 -6.68
N ILE A 125 11.09 0.20 -6.66
CA ILE A 125 10.00 0.52 -7.59
C ILE A 125 8.94 1.35 -6.87
N GLY A 126 8.61 2.50 -7.46
CA GLY A 126 7.50 3.35 -7.07
C GLY A 126 6.26 3.11 -7.95
N SER A 127 5.09 3.53 -7.46
CA SER A 127 3.83 3.51 -8.22
C SER A 127 3.30 2.12 -8.58
N TRP A 128 3.44 1.14 -7.68
CA TRP A 128 2.82 -0.19 -7.81
C TRP A 128 1.29 -0.20 -7.89
N GLY A 129 0.64 0.91 -7.58
CA GLY A 129 -0.81 1.04 -7.49
C GLY A 129 -1.18 2.05 -6.41
N LYS A 130 -2.40 1.96 -5.91
CA LYS A 130 -2.87 2.72 -4.76
C LYS A 130 -2.55 1.95 -3.48
N HIS A 131 -2.08 2.67 -2.47
CA HIS A 131 -1.90 2.15 -1.12
C HIS A 131 -3.13 2.43 -0.29
N TRP A 132 -3.52 1.50 0.58
CA TRP A 132 -4.31 1.86 1.74
C TRP A 132 -3.40 2.49 2.79
N ILE A 133 -3.73 3.71 3.21
CA ILE A 133 -2.90 4.52 4.10
C ILE A 133 -3.61 4.86 5.40
N LEU A 134 -2.80 5.15 6.41
CA LEU A 134 -3.20 5.80 7.64
C LEU A 134 -3.39 7.30 7.41
N SER A 135 -4.54 7.80 7.81
CA SER A 135 -4.90 9.21 7.73
C SER A 135 -5.86 9.58 8.86
N ASN A 136 -5.83 10.85 9.28
CA ASN A 136 -6.84 11.37 10.19
C ASN A 136 -8.26 11.25 9.64
N ARG A 137 -8.43 11.12 8.32
CA ARG A 137 -9.73 10.84 7.68
C ARG A 137 -10.35 9.52 8.15
N ASN A 138 -9.54 8.57 8.60
CA ASN A 138 -10.02 7.31 9.17
C ASN A 138 -10.72 7.49 10.55
N ARG A 139 -10.67 8.68 11.17
CA ARG A 139 -11.34 8.97 12.46
C ARG A 139 -12.86 9.04 12.37
N HIS A 140 -13.39 9.51 11.23
CA HIS A 140 -14.83 9.81 11.04
C HIS A 140 -15.69 8.56 10.90
N LEU A 141 -15.11 7.41 11.16
CA LEU A 141 -15.57 6.13 10.70
C LEU A 141 -15.36 5.20 11.88
N HIS A 142 -16.46 4.69 12.42
CA HIS A 142 -16.50 3.70 13.49
C HIS A 142 -15.83 2.37 13.06
N GLY A 143 -14.56 2.41 12.67
CA GLY A 143 -13.73 1.29 12.27
C GLY A 143 -13.82 0.82 10.82
N ARG A 144 -14.52 1.51 9.89
CA ARG A 144 -14.98 0.87 8.64
C ARG A 144 -14.69 1.57 7.31
N ALA A 145 -13.74 2.49 7.23
CA ALA A 145 -13.33 2.97 5.90
C ALA A 145 -11.84 3.30 5.84
N GLY A 146 -11.19 2.72 4.83
CA GLY A 146 -9.80 2.97 4.50
C GLY A 146 -9.66 4.24 3.67
N THR A 147 -8.46 4.82 3.66
CA THR A 147 -8.12 5.89 2.73
C THR A 147 -7.15 5.31 1.71
N THR A 148 -7.52 5.28 0.43
CA THR A 148 -6.57 4.97 -0.63
C THR A 148 -5.79 6.21 -1.02
N TYR A 149 -4.50 6.06 -1.26
CA TYR A 149 -3.62 7.14 -1.73
C TYR A 149 -2.62 6.65 -2.76
N GLY A 150 -2.18 7.56 -3.61
CA GLY A 150 -1.07 7.33 -4.52
C GLY A 150 -1.52 6.87 -5.90
N TRP A 151 -0.76 5.94 -6.44
CA TRP A 151 -0.52 5.78 -7.86
C TRP A 151 -0.10 7.10 -8.50
N HIS A 152 1.19 7.42 -8.44
CA HIS A 152 1.67 8.72 -8.87
C HIS A 152 1.80 8.79 -10.40
N ARG A 153 1.45 9.96 -10.95
CA ARG A 153 1.69 10.33 -12.35
C ARG A 153 3.18 10.61 -12.57
N ALA A 154 3.59 10.72 -13.82
CA ALA A 154 4.96 11.09 -14.19
C ALA A 154 5.47 12.39 -13.55
N ASN A 155 4.58 13.34 -13.25
CA ASN A 155 4.93 14.59 -12.54
C ASN A 155 5.04 14.44 -11.01
N GLY A 156 4.95 13.22 -10.48
CA GLY A 156 5.01 12.93 -9.06
C GLY A 156 3.72 13.23 -8.27
N SER A 157 2.65 13.71 -8.91
CA SER A 157 1.36 13.91 -8.22
C SER A 157 0.59 12.60 -8.10
N PRO A 158 -0.07 12.31 -6.95
CA PRO A 158 -0.91 11.12 -6.82
C PRO A 158 -2.14 11.21 -7.72
N ILE A 159 -2.49 10.11 -8.40
CA ILE A 159 -3.79 9.99 -9.07
C ILE A 159 -4.90 10.08 -8.04
N GLN A 160 -4.75 9.35 -6.94
CA GLN A 160 -5.65 9.39 -5.81
C GLN A 160 -5.01 10.22 -4.69
N GLY A 161 -5.18 11.53 -4.76
CA GLY A 161 -4.76 12.45 -3.70
C GLY A 161 -5.61 12.36 -2.43
N LEU A 162 -5.12 12.99 -1.36
CA LEU A 162 -5.91 13.25 -0.17
C LEU A 162 -6.90 14.38 -0.44
N GLY A 163 -8.18 14.15 -0.16
CA GLY A 163 -9.15 15.24 -0.01
C GLY A 163 -9.02 15.90 1.38
N PRO A 164 -9.85 16.92 1.68
CA PRO A 164 -9.86 17.56 2.99
C PRO A 164 -10.04 16.57 4.14
N ASP A 165 -9.38 16.82 5.27
CA ASP A 165 -9.37 15.95 6.45
C ASP A 165 -10.74 15.72 7.09
N GLY A 166 -11.71 16.61 6.84
CA GLY A 166 -13.11 16.47 7.28
C GLY A 166 -14.00 15.72 6.29
N LYS A 167 -13.49 15.30 5.14
CA LYS A 167 -14.24 14.54 4.14
C LYS A 167 -14.05 13.04 4.36
N ALA A 168 -15.16 12.32 4.52
CA ALA A 168 -15.14 10.86 4.58
C ALA A 168 -14.40 10.25 3.36
N PRO A 169 -13.68 9.13 3.53
CA PRO A 169 -13.16 8.34 2.41
C PRO A 169 -14.27 7.93 1.44
N ALA A 170 -13.91 7.75 0.17
CA ALA A 170 -14.86 7.41 -0.89
C ALA A 170 -15.27 5.93 -0.88
N HIS A 171 -14.52 5.09 -0.17
CA HIS A 171 -14.68 3.64 -0.15
C HIS A 171 -14.85 3.16 1.30
N ASP A 172 -15.66 2.12 1.48
CA ASP A 172 -15.73 1.40 2.76
C ASP A 172 -14.49 0.51 2.96
N ALA A 173 -14.40 -0.14 4.12
CA ALA A 173 -13.23 -0.92 4.49
C ALA A 173 -13.11 -2.27 3.77
N VAL A 174 -14.18 -2.76 3.16
CA VAL A 174 -14.23 -4.04 2.44
C VAL A 174 -14.10 -3.86 0.93
N TRP A 175 -14.25 -2.63 0.45
CA TRP A 175 -14.03 -2.27 -0.93
C TRP A 175 -12.64 -2.71 -1.37
N THR A 176 -12.57 -3.30 -2.56
CA THR A 176 -11.30 -3.60 -3.20
C THR A 176 -11.39 -3.40 -4.71
N ASP A 177 -10.27 -3.06 -5.34
CA ASP A 177 -10.10 -3.08 -6.80
C ASP A 177 -8.69 -3.55 -7.18
N TYR A 178 -8.53 -4.02 -8.42
CA TYR A 178 -7.29 -4.61 -8.96
C TYR A 178 -5.99 -3.81 -8.73
N SER A 179 -6.07 -2.51 -8.43
CA SER A 179 -4.91 -1.62 -8.27
C SER A 179 -4.58 -1.29 -6.81
N GLN A 180 -5.30 -1.86 -5.85
CA GLN A 180 -5.06 -1.66 -4.42
C GLN A 180 -4.15 -2.76 -3.88
N LEU A 181 -2.84 -2.55 -4.00
CA LEU A 181 -1.84 -3.56 -3.63
C LEU A 181 -1.19 -3.23 -2.28
N LEU A 182 -0.81 -4.28 -1.54
CA LEU A 182 -0.09 -4.15 -0.28
C LEU A 182 1.42 -4.18 -0.53
N VAL A 183 2.08 -3.04 -0.39
CA VAL A 183 3.55 -2.98 -0.32
C VAL A 183 3.99 -3.17 1.14
N PRO A 184 4.82 -4.16 1.46
CA PRO A 184 5.29 -4.40 2.82
C PRO A 184 6.05 -3.20 3.39
N LEU A 185 5.80 -2.88 4.65
CA LEU A 185 6.47 -1.80 5.37
C LEU A 185 6.72 -2.26 6.81
N ARG A 186 8.00 -2.30 7.22
CA ARG A 186 8.34 -2.69 8.58
C ARG A 186 7.76 -1.69 9.57
N ARG A 187 7.28 -2.25 10.68
CA ARG A 187 6.77 -1.50 11.83
C ARG A 187 7.82 -0.59 12.48
N HIS A 188 9.11 -0.92 12.32
CA HIS A 188 10.19 -0.17 12.92
C HIS A 188 11.04 0.50 11.84
N CYS A 189 11.59 1.66 12.19
CA CYS A 189 12.53 2.41 11.37
C CYS A 189 13.82 2.70 12.17
N THR A 190 14.81 3.30 11.51
CA THR A 190 16.06 3.73 12.14
C THR A 190 16.17 5.25 12.04
N ASP A 191 16.45 5.96 13.13
CA ASP A 191 16.71 7.41 13.08
C ASP A 191 18.16 7.73 12.68
N GLY A 192 18.48 9.03 12.60
CA GLY A 192 19.82 9.51 12.21
C GLY A 192 20.96 9.06 13.12
N ASP A 193 20.65 8.72 14.38
CA ASP A 193 21.61 8.21 15.37
C ASP A 193 21.72 6.68 15.35
N GLY A 194 21.08 6.02 14.38
CA GLY A 194 21.06 4.57 14.27
C GLY A 194 20.09 3.89 15.24
N GLN A 195 19.27 4.63 15.98
CA GLN A 195 18.35 4.06 16.97
C GLN A 195 17.09 3.53 16.31
N ARG A 196 16.62 2.38 16.80
CA ARG A 196 15.36 1.78 16.35
C ARG A 196 14.18 2.57 16.93
N ARG A 197 13.24 2.95 16.07
CA ARG A 197 12.03 3.69 16.42
C ARG A 197 10.79 2.96 15.94
N GLU A 198 9.69 3.13 16.67
CA GLU A 198 8.37 2.66 16.25
C GLU A 198 7.80 3.60 15.20
N LEU A 199 7.42 3.09 14.03
CA LEU A 199 7.00 3.92 12.91
C LEU A 199 5.66 4.62 13.18
N LEU A 200 4.78 4.01 13.97
CA LEU A 200 3.54 4.66 14.41
C LEU A 200 3.81 5.89 15.29
N ASP A 201 4.85 5.86 16.14
CA ASP A 201 5.23 7.04 16.93
C ASP A 201 5.70 8.17 16.02
N VAL A 202 6.47 7.84 14.98
CA VAL A 202 6.89 8.81 13.95
C VAL A 202 5.68 9.39 13.21
N TYR A 203 4.68 8.56 12.87
CA TYR A 203 3.44 9.07 12.27
C TYR A 203 2.69 10.02 13.20
N THR A 204 2.61 9.70 14.49
CA THR A 204 1.92 10.56 15.47
C THR A 204 2.65 11.88 15.71
N SER A 205 3.99 11.87 15.76
CA SER A 205 4.78 13.10 15.87
C SER A 205 4.64 14.00 14.65
N ARG A 206 4.20 13.44 13.52
CA ARG A 206 3.91 14.14 12.27
C ARG A 206 2.43 14.50 12.08
N GLY A 207 1.61 14.35 13.12
CA GLY A 207 0.23 14.83 13.13
C GLY A 207 -0.83 13.76 12.85
N LEU A 208 -0.47 12.47 12.73
CA LEU A 208 -1.46 11.41 12.80
C LEU A 208 -2.05 11.36 14.22
N SER A 209 -3.38 11.32 14.32
CA SER A 209 -4.08 11.20 15.59
C SER A 209 -3.70 9.90 16.30
N ARG A 210 -3.47 9.99 17.61
CA ARG A 210 -3.19 8.82 18.46
C ARG A 210 -4.34 7.82 18.47
N ASP A 211 -5.59 8.26 18.32
CA ASP A 211 -6.75 7.35 18.15
C ASP A 211 -6.52 6.46 16.92
N VAL A 212 -6.23 7.06 15.78
CA VAL A 212 -5.99 6.33 14.52
C VAL A 212 -4.80 5.38 14.67
N ALA A 213 -3.70 5.84 15.26
CA ALA A 213 -2.51 5.01 15.48
C ALA A 213 -2.76 3.85 16.45
N SER A 214 -3.52 4.08 17.53
CA SER A 214 -3.83 3.06 18.55
C SER A 214 -4.66 1.89 18.03
N ARG A 215 -5.36 2.08 16.90
CA ARG A 215 -6.07 0.98 16.23
C ARG A 215 -5.12 -0.07 15.65
N LEU A 216 -3.82 0.24 15.58
CA LEU A 216 -2.75 -0.65 15.07
C LEU A 216 -1.74 -1.08 16.14
N THR A 217 -2.00 -0.75 17.40
CA THR A 217 -1.26 -1.34 18.52
C THR A 217 -1.84 -2.73 18.79
N TRP A 218 -1.46 -3.67 17.93
CA TRP A 218 -1.69 -5.09 18.14
C TRP A 218 -0.75 -5.57 19.24
N LYS A 219 -1.26 -6.44 20.13
CA LYS A 219 -0.49 -7.03 21.23
C LYS A 219 0.33 -8.22 20.76
#